data_AF-A0A2V8FUK1-F1
#
_entry.id   AF-A0A2V8FUK1-F1
#
_cell.length_a   1.000
_cell.length_b   1.000
_cell.length_c   1.000
_cell.angle_alpha   90.00
_cell.angle_beta   90.00
_cell.angle_gamma   90.00
#
_symmetry.space_group_name_H-M   'P 1'
#
loop_
_entity.id
_entity.type
_entity.pdbx_description
1 polymer ?
#
loop_
_entity_poly.entity_id
_entity_poly.type
_entity_poly.pdbx_seq_one_letter_code
_entity_poly.pdbx_strand_id
1 'polypeptide(L)'
;MNTVFRKLRWLIERSDKEAELREELQFHLEEEAEQRQADGVAEDKARCAARRELGNLTLVEENTRAVWGWMRLEQVARDVAYGMRQVRRNPGFSAIAIATLALGIGGITAMFSAFDTILIRP
;
A
#
# COMPACT_ATOMS: atom_id res chain seq x y z
N MET A 1 -13.71 16.24 -3.75
CA MET A 1 -12.91 16.24 -2.51
C MET A 1 -13.15 14.93 -1.77
N ASN A 2 -12.69 13.77 -2.28
CA ASN A 2 -12.94 12.44 -1.63
C ASN A 2 -12.06 11.27 -2.15
N THR A 3 -11.07 11.50 -3.02
CA THR A 3 -10.19 10.43 -3.55
C THR A 3 -9.00 10.12 -2.64
N VAL A 4 -8.47 11.13 -1.93
CA VAL A 4 -7.38 10.96 -0.96
C VAL A 4 -7.83 10.10 0.22
N PHE A 5 -9.04 10.33 0.73
CA PHE A 5 -9.62 9.54 1.83
C PHE A 5 -9.86 8.07 1.44
N ARG A 6 -10.25 7.81 0.18
CA ARG A 6 -10.43 6.45 -0.34
C ARG A 6 -9.09 5.71 -0.50
N LYS A 7 -8.04 6.41 -0.94
CA LYS A 7 -6.67 5.87 -0.98
C LYS A 7 -6.09 5.62 0.42
N LEU A 8 -6.45 6.46 1.40
CA LEU A 8 -6.05 6.28 2.78
C LEU A 8 -6.73 5.06 3.43
N ARG A 9 -8.00 4.81 3.10
CA ARG A 9 -8.73 3.60 3.51
C ARG A 9 -8.15 2.32 2.90
N TRP A 10 -7.71 2.38 1.65
CA TRP A 10 -7.03 1.27 0.97
C TRP A 10 -5.66 0.92 1.60
N LEU A 11 -5.00 1.89 2.23
CA LEU A 11 -3.80 1.66 3.05
C LEU A 11 -4.11 1.04 4.42
N ILE A 12 -5.33 1.19 4.93
CA ILE A 12 -5.81 0.60 6.19
C ILE A 12 -6.29 -0.85 5.98
N GLU A 13 -6.83 -1.16 4.80
CA GLU A 13 -7.19 -2.52 4.32
C GLU A 13 -5.99 -3.50 4.31
N ARG A 14 -4.76 -2.99 4.42
CA ARG A 14 -3.51 -3.74 4.68
C ARG A 14 -3.60 -4.59 5.95
N SER A 15 -4.18 -4.06 7.02
CA SER A 15 -4.25 -4.77 8.30
C SER A 15 -5.17 -5.98 8.20
N ASP A 16 -6.23 -5.88 7.40
CA ASP A 16 -7.19 -6.97 7.20
C ASP A 16 -6.56 -8.13 6.42
N LYS A 17 -5.81 -7.84 5.35
CA LYS A 17 -5.17 -8.92 4.56
C LYS A 17 -4.02 -9.62 5.27
N GLU A 18 -3.25 -8.89 6.07
CA GLU A 18 -2.23 -9.51 6.94
C GLU A 18 -2.88 -10.30 8.10
N ALA A 19 -4.09 -9.93 8.53
CA ALA A 19 -4.84 -10.69 9.52
C ALA A 19 -5.47 -11.95 8.91
N GLU A 20 -6.06 -11.85 7.72
CA GLU A 20 -6.65 -12.95 6.95
C GLU A 20 -5.60 -14.02 6.62
N LEU A 21 -4.42 -13.62 6.13
CA LEU A 21 -3.33 -14.57 5.85
C LEU A 21 -2.84 -15.27 7.14
N ARG A 22 -2.82 -14.56 8.26
CA ARG A 22 -2.42 -15.12 9.56
C ARG A 22 -3.46 -16.10 10.10
N GLU A 23 -4.74 -15.79 9.89
CA GLU A 23 -5.87 -16.64 10.25
C GLU A 23 -5.87 -17.92 9.41
N GLU A 24 -5.64 -17.82 8.10
CA GLU A 24 -5.53 -18.97 7.19
C GLU A 24 -4.35 -19.89 7.57
N LEU A 25 -3.19 -19.32 7.92
CA LEU A 25 -2.03 -20.09 8.40
C LEU A 25 -2.27 -20.75 9.76
N GLN A 26 -3.04 -20.11 10.66
CA GLN A 26 -3.44 -20.70 11.92
C GLN A 26 -4.42 -21.86 11.74
N PHE A 27 -5.40 -21.68 10.84
CA PHE A 27 -6.37 -22.71 10.51
C PHE A 27 -5.69 -24.00 10.00
N HIS A 28 -4.72 -23.88 9.09
CA HIS A 28 -3.96 -25.04 8.61
C HIS A 28 -3.12 -25.72 9.70
N LEU A 29 -2.56 -24.95 10.64
CA LEU A 29 -1.80 -25.49 11.76
C LEU A 29 -2.68 -26.29 12.74
N GLU A 30 -3.90 -25.83 12.96
CA GLU A 30 -4.88 -26.53 13.80
C GLU A 30 -5.40 -27.79 13.12
N GLU A 31 -5.72 -27.72 11.82
CA GLU A 31 -6.17 -28.87 11.03
C GLU A 31 -5.13 -30.01 11.00
N GLU A 32 -3.85 -29.69 10.75
CA GLU A 32 -2.78 -30.70 10.76
C GLU A 32 -2.53 -31.29 12.16
N ALA A 33 -2.66 -30.48 13.21
CA ALA A 33 -2.49 -30.95 14.58
C ALA A 33 -3.62 -31.92 14.97
N GLU A 34 -4.86 -31.63 14.55
CA GLU A 34 -6.04 -32.44 14.82
C GLU A 34 -5.99 -33.78 14.07
N GLN A 35 -5.54 -33.79 12.81
CA GLN A 35 -5.31 -35.03 12.06
C GLN A 35 -4.25 -35.92 12.70
N ARG A 36 -3.16 -35.33 13.21
CA ARG A 36 -2.12 -36.09 13.92
C ARG A 36 -2.56 -36.61 15.28
N GLN A 37 -3.45 -35.90 15.96
CA GLN A 37 -4.12 -36.41 17.15
C GLN A 37 -5.05 -37.59 16.82
N ALA A 38 -5.78 -37.52 15.71
CA ALA A 38 -6.62 -38.62 15.23
C ALA A 38 -5.79 -39.87 14.89
N ASP A 39 -4.56 -39.68 14.40
CA ASP A 39 -3.57 -40.75 14.19
C ASP A 39 -2.90 -41.24 15.49
N GLY A 40 -3.31 -40.74 16.66
CA GLY A 40 -2.89 -41.22 17.97
C GLY A 40 -1.63 -40.56 18.54
N VAL A 41 -1.16 -39.45 17.96
CA VAL A 41 -0.01 -38.69 18.47
C VAL A 41 -0.46 -37.79 19.62
N ALA A 42 0.28 -37.80 20.74
CA ALA A 42 0.03 -36.92 21.88
C ALA A 42 0.02 -35.43 21.44
N GLU A 43 -0.95 -34.65 21.94
CA GLU A 43 -1.24 -33.27 21.52
C GLU A 43 -0.01 -32.37 21.44
N ASP A 44 0.83 -32.40 22.48
CA ASP A 44 2.04 -31.58 22.56
C ASP A 44 3.05 -31.94 21.45
N LYS A 45 3.13 -33.22 21.07
CA LYS A 45 4.00 -33.69 19.98
C LYS A 45 3.40 -33.41 18.61
N ALA A 46 2.07 -33.48 18.47
CA ALA A 46 1.37 -33.17 17.22
C ALA A 46 1.54 -31.70 16.83
N ARG A 47 1.29 -30.77 17.78
CA ARG A 47 1.50 -29.32 17.56
C ARG A 47 2.96 -28.98 17.26
N CYS A 48 3.89 -29.62 17.97
CA CYS A 48 5.31 -29.36 17.81
C CYS A 48 5.87 -29.94 16.49
N ALA A 49 5.29 -31.02 15.97
CA ALA A 49 5.60 -31.58 14.66
C ALA A 49 5.00 -30.75 13.52
N ALA A 50 3.74 -30.33 13.63
CA ALA A 50 3.07 -29.47 12.64
C ALA A 50 3.80 -28.12 12.46
N ARG A 51 4.25 -27.49 13.57
CA ARG A 51 5.09 -26.29 13.53
C ARG A 51 6.46 -26.50 12.87
N ARG A 52 7.00 -27.72 12.92
CA ARG A 52 8.32 -28.06 12.37
C ARG A 52 8.24 -28.34 10.87
N GLU A 53 7.11 -28.88 10.41
CA GLU A 53 6.87 -29.27 9.02
C GLU A 53 6.43 -28.11 8.14
N LEU A 54 5.65 -27.15 8.68
CA LEU A 54 5.38 -25.88 8.01
C LEU A 54 6.65 -25.05 7.72
N GLY A 55 7.78 -25.39 8.34
CA GLY A 55 9.06 -24.73 8.11
C GLY A 55 9.08 -23.27 8.59
N ASN A 56 9.94 -22.44 7.97
CA ASN A 56 10.09 -21.03 8.33
C ASN A 56 8.95 -20.19 7.76
N LEU A 57 7.77 -20.29 8.38
CA LEU A 57 6.56 -19.49 8.14
C LEU A 57 6.86 -17.99 7.93
N THR A 58 7.77 -17.46 8.72
CA THR A 58 8.19 -16.04 8.67
C THR A 58 8.84 -15.71 7.32
N LEU A 59 9.57 -16.64 6.72
CA LEU A 59 10.19 -16.47 5.41
C LEU A 59 9.15 -16.45 4.28
N VAL A 60 8.08 -17.27 4.39
CA VAL A 60 7.00 -17.31 3.39
C VAL A 60 6.14 -16.05 3.47
N GLU A 61 5.84 -15.58 4.68
CA GLU A 61 5.21 -14.27 4.89
C GLU A 61 6.05 -13.12 4.32
N GLU A 62 7.36 -13.08 4.61
CA GLU A 62 8.25 -12.03 4.10
C GLU A 62 8.35 -12.05 2.57
N ASN A 63 8.47 -13.23 1.96
CA ASN A 63 8.64 -13.36 0.52
C ASN A 63 7.32 -13.04 -0.22
N THR A 64 6.18 -13.45 0.34
CA THR A 64 4.85 -13.10 -0.19
C THR A 64 4.59 -11.60 -0.06
N ARG A 65 5.00 -10.99 1.06
CA ARG A 65 4.93 -9.54 1.29
C ARG A 65 5.81 -8.74 0.33
N ALA A 66 6.98 -9.26 -0.05
CA ALA A 66 7.89 -8.62 -1.01
C ALA A 66 7.37 -8.68 -2.46
N VAL A 67 6.70 -9.77 -2.83
CA VAL A 67 6.24 -10.02 -4.21
C VAL A 67 4.93 -9.27 -4.55
N TRP A 68 4.10 -8.93 -3.56
CA TRP A 68 2.73 -8.48 -3.82
C TRP A 68 2.57 -7.08 -4.45
N GLY A 69 3.65 -6.41 -4.90
CA GLY A 69 3.59 -5.14 -5.64
C GLY A 69 3.18 -3.91 -4.82
N TRP A 70 2.64 -4.13 -3.63
CA TRP A 70 2.23 -3.12 -2.65
C TRP A 70 3.39 -2.29 -2.11
N MET A 71 4.59 -2.87 -2.01
CA MET A 71 5.79 -2.14 -1.57
C MET A 71 6.09 -0.93 -2.46
N ARG A 72 5.85 -1.02 -3.78
CA ARG A 72 6.08 0.10 -4.70
C ARG A 72 5.06 1.22 -4.50
N LEU A 73 3.79 0.88 -4.29
CA LEU A 73 2.75 1.87 -3.98
C LEU A 73 2.97 2.53 -2.62
N GLU A 74 3.46 1.75 -1.65
CA GLU A 74 3.79 2.25 -0.32
C GLU A 74 5.04 3.15 -0.34
N GLN A 75 6.07 2.81 -1.13
CA GLN A 75 7.22 3.67 -1.38
C GLN A 75 6.79 4.98 -2.03
N VAL A 76 5.97 4.93 -3.09
CA VAL A 76 5.44 6.14 -3.75
C VAL A 76 4.63 7.00 -2.78
N ALA A 77 3.78 6.39 -1.93
CA ALA A 77 3.03 7.13 -0.93
C ALA A 77 3.94 7.81 0.11
N ARG A 78 5.00 7.11 0.54
CA ARG A 78 5.99 7.62 1.48
C ARG A 78 6.79 8.78 0.89
N ASP A 79 7.20 8.65 -0.37
CA ASP A 79 7.91 9.68 -1.12
C ASP A 79 7.05 10.92 -1.32
N VAL A 80 5.76 10.76 -1.63
CA VAL A 80 4.82 11.88 -1.74
C VAL A 80 4.61 12.58 -0.39
N ALA A 81 4.43 11.83 0.70
CA ALA A 81 4.26 12.39 2.03
C ALA A 81 5.54 13.15 2.48
N TYR A 82 6.71 12.59 2.16
CA TYR A 82 7.99 13.22 2.40
C TYR A 82 8.16 14.51 1.59
N GLY A 83 7.83 14.48 0.29
CA GLY A 83 7.84 15.66 -0.57
C GLY A 83 6.91 16.77 -0.06
N MET A 84 5.69 16.44 0.37
CA MET A 84 4.78 17.40 0.99
C MET A 84 5.35 17.99 2.29
N ARG A 85 6.02 17.18 3.12
CA ARG A 85 6.68 17.68 4.33
C ARG A 85 7.83 18.63 3.99
N GLN A 86 8.59 18.35 2.94
CA GLN A 86 9.66 19.21 2.46
C GLN A 86 9.15 20.56 1.94
N VAL A 87 8.04 20.54 1.19
CA VAL A 87 7.33 21.76 0.74
C VAL A 87 6.89 22.62 1.92
N ARG A 88 6.38 22.00 3.00
CA ARG A 88 5.96 22.71 4.22
C ARG A 88 7.14 23.23 5.05
N ARG A 89 8.32 22.62 4.93
CA ARG A 89 9.53 23.03 5.68
C ARG A 89 10.19 24.28 5.09
N ASN A 90 10.10 24.48 3.78
CA ASN A 90 10.63 25.66 3.08
C ASN A 90 9.53 26.35 2.23
N PRO A 91 8.53 26.96 2.87
CA PRO A 91 7.33 27.45 2.18
C PRO A 91 7.62 28.57 1.18
N GLY A 92 8.64 29.41 1.43
CA GLY A 92 8.98 30.53 0.53
C GLY A 92 9.44 30.08 -0.85
N PHE A 93 10.42 29.17 -0.91
CA PHE A 93 10.90 28.61 -2.17
C PHE A 93 9.81 27.82 -2.90
N SER A 94 9.07 26.99 -2.16
CA SER A 94 7.98 26.21 -2.76
C SER A 94 6.86 27.08 -3.30
N ALA A 95 6.49 28.17 -2.64
CA ALA A 95 5.47 29.10 -3.13
C ALA A 95 5.88 29.77 -4.44
N ILE A 96 7.13 30.23 -4.56
CA ILE A 96 7.66 30.82 -5.78
C ILE A 96 7.67 29.78 -6.92
N ALA A 97 8.15 28.57 -6.64
CA ALA A 97 8.18 27.49 -7.62
C ALA A 97 6.77 27.11 -8.10
N ILE A 98 5.81 26.97 -7.17
CA ILE A 98 4.40 26.68 -7.48
C ILE A 98 3.79 27.83 -8.30
N ALA A 99 4.01 29.09 -7.92
CA ALA A 99 3.48 30.24 -8.64
C ALA A 99 4.04 30.33 -10.07
N THR A 100 5.34 30.10 -10.24
CA THR A 100 6.00 30.09 -11.55
C THR A 100 5.42 29.00 -12.44
N LEU A 101 5.28 27.77 -11.91
CA LEU A 101 4.67 26.65 -12.63
C LEU A 101 3.20 26.93 -12.97
N ALA A 102 2.43 27.47 -12.02
CA ALA A 102 1.03 27.81 -12.23
C ALA A 102 0.85 28.88 -13.31
N LEU A 103 1.71 29.90 -13.34
CA LEU A 103 1.69 30.93 -14.38
C LEU A 103 2.11 30.39 -15.75
N GLY A 104 3.12 29.53 -15.83
CA GLY A 104 3.53 28.92 -17.09
C GLY A 104 2.44 28.02 -17.67
N ILE A 105 1.87 27.13 -16.85
CA ILE A 105 0.80 26.23 -17.27
C ILE A 105 -0.47 27.02 -17.58
N GLY A 106 -0.91 27.86 -16.64
CA GLY A 106 -2.14 28.64 -16.77
C GLY A 106 -2.07 29.68 -17.88
N GLY A 107 -0.92 30.30 -18.10
CA GLY A 107 -0.70 31.27 -19.18
C GLY A 107 -0.81 30.62 -20.56
N ILE A 108 -0.15 29.47 -20.77
CA ILE A 108 -0.26 28.71 -22.02
C ILE A 108 -1.70 28.23 -22.22
N THR A 109 -2.33 27.65 -21.19
CA THR A 109 -3.72 27.20 -21.25
C THR A 109 -4.69 28.35 -21.55
N ALA A 110 -4.53 29.51 -20.90
CA ALA A 110 -5.38 30.68 -21.10
C ALA A 110 -5.21 31.26 -22.51
N MET A 111 -3.98 31.30 -23.03
CA MET A 111 -3.70 31.70 -24.40
C MET A 111 -4.48 30.81 -25.37
N PHE A 112 -4.30 29.49 -25.29
CA PHE A 112 -5.01 28.55 -26.16
C PHE A 112 -6.53 28.64 -26.00
N SER A 113 -7.04 28.78 -24.77
CA SER A 113 -8.47 28.93 -24.52
C SER A 113 -9.03 30.21 -25.12
N ALA A 114 -8.30 31.33 -25.06
CA ALA A 114 -8.71 32.59 -25.66
C ALA A 114 -8.67 32.51 -27.19
N PHE A 115 -7.62 31.92 -27.76
CA PHE A 115 -7.52 31.67 -29.20
C PHE A 115 -8.65 30.79 -29.73
N ASP A 116 -8.99 29.70 -29.04
CA ASP A 116 -10.09 28.81 -29.42
C ASP A 116 -11.45 29.54 -29.37
N THR A 117 -11.68 30.34 -28.31
CA THR A 117 -12.91 31.13 -28.13
C THR A 117 -13.05 32.24 -29.18
N ILE A 118 -11.95 32.88 -29.60
CA ILE A 118 -12.01 34.00 -30.53
C ILE A 118 -12.01 33.53 -32.00
N LEU A 119 -11.34 32.42 -32.30
CA LEU A 119 -11.04 32.02 -33.69
C LEU A 119 -11.83 30.79 -34.17
N ILE A 120 -12.20 29.85 -33.29
CA ILE A 120 -12.75 28.54 -33.68
C ILE A 120 -14.25 28.44 -33.35
N ARG A 121 -14.72 29.14 -32.32
CA ARG A 121 -16.14 29.21 -31.95
C ARG A 121 -16.59 30.65 -31.74
N PRO A 122 -16.99 31.40 -32.79
CA PRO A 122 -17.68 32.67 -32.58
C PRO A 122 -18.99 32.48 -31.81
#